data_AF-B4JQS9-F1
#
_entry.id   AF-B4JQS9-F1
#
_cell.length_a   1.000
_cell.length_b   1.000
_cell.length_c   1.000
_cell.angle_alpha   90.00
_cell.angle_beta   90.00
_cell.angle_gamma   90.00
#
_symmetry.space_group_name_H-M   'P 1'
#
loop_
_entity.id
_entity.type
_entity.pdbx_description
1 polymer ?
#
loop_
_entity_poly.entity_id
_entity_poly.type
_entity_poly.pdbx_seq_one_letter_code
_entity_poly.pdbx_strand_id
1 'polypeptide(L)' 'MKHFNNGIPWNYPLLMLSWKWGPALAVGCSIVMKPAEQTPLTALHMAALAKETGFPAGVVNVING' A
#
# COMPACT_ATOMS: atom_id res chain seq x y z
N MET A 1 4.97 19.56 8.15
CA MET A 1 4.05 19.15 7.07
C MET A 1 4.81 19.13 5.73
N LYS A 2 5.81 18.25 5.60
CA LYS A 2 6.70 18.19 4.42
C LYS A 2 6.42 16.87 3.68
N HIS A 3 6.01 16.95 2.41
CA HIS A 3 6.11 15.90 1.38
C HIS A 3 5.47 14.52 1.65
N PHE A 4 4.16 14.47 1.93
CA PHE A 4 3.38 13.22 1.79
C PHE A 4 3.05 12.83 0.33
N ASN A 5 3.72 13.41 -0.68
CA ASN A 5 3.53 13.08 -2.10
C ASN A 5 4.42 11.91 -2.59
N ASN A 6 5.21 11.27 -1.71
CA ASN A 6 6.14 10.20 -2.09
C ASN A 6 5.67 8.79 -1.69
N GLY A 7 4.36 8.57 -1.59
CA GLY A 7 3.79 7.22 -1.47
C GLY A 7 3.85 6.51 -2.81
N ILE A 8 4.72 5.48 -2.92
CA ILE A 8 4.92 4.60 -4.08
C ILE A 8 5.02 5.36 -5.43
N PRO A 9 6.22 5.47 -6.02
CA PRO A 9 6.38 6.18 -7.28
C PRO A 9 5.61 5.50 -8.42
N TRP A 10 5.15 6.33 -9.36
CA TRP A 10 4.33 5.95 -10.52
C TRP A 10 5.04 4.99 -11.49
N ASN A 11 6.36 4.87 -11.42
CA ASN A 11 7.16 4.12 -12.39
C ASN A 11 7.15 2.60 -12.14
N TYR A 12 7.08 2.17 -10.87
CA TYR A 12 7.05 0.75 -10.49
C TYR A 12 6.10 0.50 -9.33
N PRO A 13 4.78 0.76 -9.51
CA PRO A 13 3.83 0.83 -8.41
C PRO A 13 3.70 -0.47 -7.63
N LEU A 14 3.69 -1.62 -8.33
CA LEU A 14 3.59 -2.93 -7.68
C LEU A 14 4.87 -3.29 -6.90
N LEU A 15 6.04 -3.15 -7.53
CA LEU A 15 7.32 -3.50 -6.90
C LEU A 15 7.57 -2.67 -5.63
N MET A 16 7.33 -1.36 -5.72
CA MET A 16 7.53 -0.44 -4.61
C MET A 16 6.49 -0.64 -3.50
N LEU A 17 5.30 -1.15 -3.82
CA LEU A 17 4.32 -1.62 -2.85
C LEU A 17 4.86 -2.83 -2.09
N SER A 18 5.31 -3.86 -2.80
CA SER A 18 5.84 -5.08 -2.21
C SER A 18 7.04 -4.82 -1.30
N TRP A 19 7.96 -3.93 -1.68
CA TRP A 19 9.12 -3.57 -0.85
C TRP A 19 8.75 -2.83 0.44
N LYS A 20 7.62 -2.13 0.48
CA LYS A 20 7.14 -1.47 1.69
C LYS A 20 6.30 -2.42 2.55
N TRP A 21 5.41 -3.18 1.92
CA TRP A 21 4.49 -4.08 2.62
C TRP A 21 5.21 -5.31 3.17
N GLY A 22 6.09 -5.92 2.39
CA GLY A 22 6.81 -7.14 2.77
C GLY A 22 7.47 -7.05 4.15
N PRO A 23 8.43 -6.13 4.38
CA PRO A 23 9.08 -6.00 5.68
C PRO A 23 8.12 -5.54 6.77
N ALA A 24 7.19 -4.61 6.50
CA ALA A 24 6.25 -4.11 7.50
C ALA A 24 5.31 -5.21 8.02
N LEU A 25 4.76 -6.04 7.12
CA LEU A 25 3.92 -7.17 7.49
C LEU A 25 4.74 -8.26 8.18
N ALA A 26 5.98 -8.50 7.74
CA ALA A 26 6.86 -9.50 8.36
C ALA A 26 7.20 -9.20 9.82
N VAL A 27 7.31 -7.91 10.19
CA VAL A 27 7.51 -7.49 11.60
C VAL A 27 6.19 -7.22 12.35
N GLY A 28 5.04 -7.52 11.75
CA GLY A 28 3.73 -7.39 12.39
C GLY A 28 3.18 -5.95 12.49
N CYS A 29 3.66 -5.03 11.67
CA CYS A 29 3.13 -3.66 11.63
C CYS A 29 1.83 -3.56 10.80
N SER A 30 0.91 -2.72 11.25
CA SER A 30 -0.21 -2.25 10.43
C SER A 30 0.23 -1.16 9.47
N ILE A 31 -0.35 -1.15 8.27
CA ILE A 31 -0.01 -0.27 7.16
C ILE A 31 -1.19 0.66 6.87
N VAL A 32 -0.87 1.95 6.73
CA VAL A 32 -1.75 2.94 6.11
C VAL A 32 -1.00 3.56 4.95
N MET A 33 -1.51 3.38 3.74
CA MET A 33 -0.81 3.74 2.52
C MET A 33 -1.66 4.64 1.61
N LYS A 34 -1.05 5.74 1.18
CA LYS A 34 -1.57 6.61 0.12
C LYS A 34 -0.73 6.40 -1.16
N PRO A 35 -1.27 5.76 -2.21
CA PRO A 35 -0.55 5.56 -3.48
C PRO A 35 -0.51 6.88 -4.29
N ALA A 36 0.40 6.96 -5.25
CA ALA A 36 0.44 8.08 -6.20
C ALA A 36 -0.85 8.18 -7.02
N GLU A 37 -1.30 9.41 -7.27
CA GLU A 37 -2.55 9.73 -7.96
C GLU A 37 -2.57 9.23 -9.42
N GLN A 38 -1.40 9.12 -10.05
CA GLN A 38 -1.28 8.60 -11.42
C GLN A 38 -1.48 7.09 -11.51
N THR A 39 -1.21 6.34 -10.43
CA THR A 39 -1.24 4.87 -10.45
C THR A 39 -1.96 4.28 -9.21
N PRO A 40 -3.22 4.67 -8.92
CA PRO A 40 -3.92 4.21 -7.72
C PRO A 40 -4.46 2.79 -7.86
N LEU A 41 -4.78 2.35 -9.09
CA LEU A 41 -5.47 1.08 -9.34
C LEU A 41 -4.68 -0.14 -8.86
N THR A 42 -3.35 -0.14 -9.04
CA THR A 42 -2.49 -1.24 -8.58
C THR A 42 -2.56 -1.41 -7.06
N ALA A 43 -2.48 -0.31 -6.31
CA ALA A 43 -2.53 -0.35 -4.85
C ALA A 43 -3.93 -0.73 -4.34
N LEU A 44 -4.99 -0.26 -4.99
CA LEU A 44 -6.36 -0.65 -4.67
C LEU A 44 -6.61 -2.14 -4.93
N HIS A 45 -6.09 -2.68 -6.03
CA HIS A 45 -6.20 -4.09 -6.34
C HIS A 45 -5.43 -4.96 -5.33
N MET A 46 -4.21 -4.56 -4.96
CA MET A 46 -3.44 -5.23 -3.89
C MET A 46 -4.18 -5.19 -2.54
N ALA A 47 -4.88 -4.09 -2.22
CA ALA A 47 -5.69 -4.01 -1.01
C ALA A 47 -6.91 -4.95 -1.06
N ALA A 48 -7.51 -5.17 -2.24
CA ALA A 48 -8.57 -6.16 -2.42
C ALA A 48 -8.04 -7.58 -2.20
N LEU A 49 -6.90 -7.92 -2.81
CA LEU A 49 -6.23 -9.21 -2.59
C LEU A 49 -5.85 -9.42 -1.12
N ALA A 50 -5.38 -8.39 -0.41
CA ALA A 50 -5.10 -8.48 1.02
C ALA A 50 -6.35 -8.87 1.84
N LYS A 51 -7.54 -8.38 1.46
CA LYS A 51 -8.79 -8.81 2.10
C LYS A 51 -9.11 -10.28 1.80
N GLU A 52 -8.86 -10.74 0.58
CA GLU A 52 -9.12 -12.14 0.17
C GLU A 52 -8.16 -13.13 0.86
N THR A 53 -6.90 -12.74 1.08
CA THR A 53 -5.89 -13.59 1.74
C THR A 53 -6.07 -13.75 3.25
N GLY A 54 -7.07 -13.09 3.85
CA GLY A 54 -7.40 -13.27 5.27
C GLY A 54 -6.57 -12.43 6.25
N PHE A 55 -5.95 -11.33 5.79
CA PHE A 55 -5.35 -10.37 6.71
C PHE A 55 -6.39 -9.85 7.71
N PRO A 56 -6.05 -9.69 9.00
CA PRO A 56 -6.97 -9.10 9.97
C PRO A 56 -7.41 -7.69 9.54
N ALA A 57 -8.66 -7.35 9.87
CA ALA A 57 -9.21 -6.02 9.57
C ALA A 57 -8.32 -4.91 10.16
N GLY A 58 -8.00 -3.91 9.35
CA GLY A 58 -7.18 -2.77 9.77
C GLY A 58 -5.66 -2.98 9.69
N VAL A 59 -5.17 -4.17 9.32
CA VAL A 59 -3.72 -4.39 9.10
C VAL A 59 -3.25 -3.74 7.80
N VAL A 60 -4.08 -3.76 6.75
CA VAL A 60 -3.78 -3.13 5.46
C VAL A 60 -4.88 -2.11 5.15
N ASN A 61 -4.51 -0.84 5.12
CA ASN A 61 -5.40 0.27 4.77
C ASN A 61 -4.80 1.06 3.61
N VAL A 62 -5.57 1.24 2.54
CA VAL A 62 -5.18 2.06 1.39
C VAL A 62 -6.18 3.19 1.25
N ILE A 63 -5.67 4.43 1.21
CA ILE A 63 -6.46 5.66 1.08
C ILE A 63 -6.13 6.27 -0.28
N ASN A 64 -7.14 6.45 -1.12
CA ASN A 64 -7.01 7.09 -2.42
C ASN A 64 -7.35 8.60 -2.39
N GLY A 65 -6.87 9.33 -3.40
CA GLY A 65 -7.04 10.77 -3.60
C GLY A 65 -5.73 11.54 -3.45
#